data_AF-A0A9W7GBF6-F1
#
_entry.id   AF-A0A9W7GBF6-F1
#
_cell.length_a   1.000
_cell.length_b   1.000
_cell.length_c   1.000
_cell.angle_alpha   90.00
_cell.angle_beta   90.00
_cell.angle_gamma   90.00
#
_symmetry.space_group_name_H-M   'P 1'
#
loop_
_entity.id
_entity.type
_entity.pdbx_description
1 polymer ?
#
loop_
_entity_poly.entity_id
_entity_poly.type
_entity_poly.pdbx_seq_one_letter_code
_entity_poly.pdbx_strand_id
1 'polypeptide(L)'
;MSRIPHLEWSSTQSSILTADNSALSHWKRVPFTKEELPHHHLASGTSRGAFESFAEEQPRGHPVVGAWSRTLFTGAYSHTTDADETCFNLQALGWFIDFRLPLSKPAFRANSLSELSPEELRAYARQHIFGGYTRVELNTGSLPVATRHHVIDWNYLRDSRPIPNKWRVRMQRNNNVWREVAFAKDEEGEPYYWEKWERMLGDGGGGEYAAFRRRGDFDGIIVCVGGYFNYLFPRRGGALSDMEGSPVSVVDKLVEAGDLEGARAVLSIRGGHGVIVDGNWVVKRSISPWEEGRTFLSSNDVALEASGARECKIKGEVWDIVEESRPGYVESLFGGAVKGRHWQQSNL
;
A
#
# COMPACT_ATOMS: atom_id res chain seq x y z
N MET A 1 -5.54 5.53 -34.67
CA MET A 1 -6.00 4.76 -33.50
C MET A 1 -6.25 5.74 -32.37
N SER A 2 -7.46 5.79 -31.81
CA SER A 2 -7.75 6.65 -30.65
C SER A 2 -6.87 6.21 -29.47
N ARG A 3 -6.10 7.14 -28.89
CA ARG A 3 -5.35 6.86 -27.67
C ARG A 3 -6.35 6.52 -26.58
N ILE A 4 -6.13 5.40 -25.90
CA ILE A 4 -6.96 4.95 -24.79
C ILE A 4 -6.40 5.63 -23.52
N PRO A 5 -7.09 6.63 -22.93
CA PRO A 5 -6.49 7.50 -21.90
C PRO A 5 -5.91 6.77 -20.69
N HIS A 6 -6.52 5.64 -20.29
CA HIS A 6 -6.03 4.87 -19.14
C HIS A 6 -4.71 4.11 -19.40
N LEU A 7 -4.38 3.80 -20.66
CA LEU A 7 -3.09 3.20 -21.00
C LEU A 7 -1.95 4.23 -20.90
N GLU A 8 -2.25 5.47 -21.29
CA GLU A 8 -1.31 6.60 -21.15
C GLU A 8 -0.97 6.83 -19.67
N TRP A 9 -1.95 6.77 -18.76
CA TRP A 9 -1.71 6.93 -17.32
C TRP A 9 -0.64 5.96 -16.79
N SER A 10 -0.73 4.65 -17.07
CA SER A 10 0.27 3.68 -16.59
C SER A 10 1.65 3.93 -17.18
N SER A 11 1.70 4.32 -18.46
CA SER A 11 2.95 4.69 -19.14
C SER A 11 3.58 5.92 -18.47
N THR A 12 2.79 6.97 -18.20
CA THR A 12 3.25 8.18 -17.50
C THR A 12 3.78 7.87 -16.10
N GLN A 13 3.06 7.07 -15.30
CA GLN A 13 3.52 6.68 -13.96
C GLN A 13 4.85 5.90 -14.02
N SER A 14 4.98 5.00 -14.99
CA SER A 14 6.22 4.23 -15.21
C SER A 14 7.37 5.13 -15.64
N SER A 15 7.12 6.04 -16.59
CA SER A 15 8.09 7.02 -17.08
C SER A 15 8.63 7.87 -15.93
N ILE A 16 7.74 8.45 -15.11
CA ILE A 16 8.15 9.25 -13.94
C ILE A 16 9.00 8.41 -12.97
N LEU A 17 8.53 7.23 -12.57
CA LEU A 17 9.20 6.39 -11.57
C LEU A 17 10.55 5.85 -12.05
N THR A 18 10.69 5.61 -13.35
CA THR A 18 11.91 5.04 -13.95
C THR A 18 12.81 6.08 -14.57
N ALA A 19 12.46 7.37 -14.49
CA ALA A 19 13.10 8.45 -15.23
C ALA A 19 13.29 8.10 -16.71
N ASP A 20 12.23 7.67 -17.39
CA ASP A 20 12.30 7.13 -18.76
C ASP A 20 13.32 5.98 -18.91
N ASN A 21 13.28 5.02 -17.98
CA ASN A 21 14.22 3.88 -17.87
C ASN A 21 15.66 4.23 -17.48
N SER A 22 15.98 5.49 -17.17
CA SER A 22 17.32 5.90 -16.74
C SER A 22 17.58 5.74 -15.24
N ALA A 23 16.56 5.49 -14.40
CA ALA A 23 16.71 5.40 -12.95
C ALA A 23 17.78 4.38 -12.51
N LEU A 24 17.92 3.24 -13.19
CA LEU A 24 18.96 2.27 -12.88
C LEU A 24 20.37 2.86 -13.04
N SER A 25 20.59 3.73 -14.03
CA SER A 25 21.88 4.40 -14.23
C SER A 25 22.21 5.37 -13.08
N HIS A 26 21.21 6.09 -12.57
CA HIS A 26 21.34 6.97 -11.41
C HIS A 26 21.71 6.17 -10.15
N TRP A 27 21.09 5.01 -9.97
CA TRP A 27 21.36 4.12 -8.83
C TRP A 27 22.72 3.42 -8.88
N LYS A 28 23.36 3.24 -10.05
CA LYS A 28 24.73 2.70 -10.14
C LYS A 28 25.77 3.54 -9.38
N ARG A 29 25.47 4.82 -9.14
CA ARG A 29 26.35 5.75 -8.41
C ARG A 29 26.02 5.84 -6.92
N VAL A 30 24.99 5.13 -6.47
CA VAL A 30 24.49 5.17 -5.10
C VAL A 30 24.65 3.79 -4.47
N PRO A 31 25.49 3.62 -3.45
CA PRO A 31 25.62 2.34 -2.78
C PRO A 31 24.32 1.99 -2.04
N PHE A 32 23.88 0.75 -2.20
CA PHE A 32 22.81 0.14 -1.42
C PHE A 32 23.06 -1.37 -1.28
N THR A 33 22.47 -1.98 -0.26
CA THR A 33 22.56 -3.43 -0.03
C THR A 33 21.36 -4.18 -0.60
N LYS A 34 21.45 -5.49 -0.78
CA LYS A 34 20.34 -6.29 -1.32
C LYS A 34 19.11 -6.25 -0.41
N GLU A 35 19.32 -6.09 0.89
CA GLU A 35 18.29 -5.99 1.92
C GLU A 35 17.44 -4.72 1.75
N GLU A 36 17.99 -3.66 1.15
CA GLU A 36 17.25 -2.42 0.82
C GLU A 36 16.31 -2.57 -0.38
N LEU A 37 16.36 -3.69 -1.10
CA LEU A 37 15.44 -3.93 -2.20
C LEU A 37 14.00 -4.13 -1.68
N PRO A 38 12.98 -3.58 -2.36
CA PRO A 38 11.61 -3.56 -1.82
C PRO A 38 11.08 -4.95 -1.50
N HIS A 39 11.41 -5.94 -2.34
CA HIS A 39 10.87 -7.29 -2.24
C HIS A 39 11.83 -8.29 -1.59
N HIS A 40 13.00 -7.86 -1.09
CA HIS A 40 14.00 -8.77 -0.55
C HIS A 40 13.43 -9.68 0.56
N HIS A 41 12.86 -9.08 1.60
CA HIS A 41 12.32 -9.84 2.72
C HIS A 41 11.06 -10.65 2.38
N LEU A 42 10.29 -10.21 1.39
CA LEU A 42 9.17 -10.98 0.85
C LEU A 42 9.68 -12.22 0.11
N ALA A 43 10.62 -12.05 -0.81
CA ALA A 43 11.20 -13.14 -1.61
C ALA A 43 11.95 -14.16 -0.74
N SER A 44 12.60 -13.71 0.33
CA SER A 44 13.33 -14.57 1.27
C SER A 44 12.44 -15.18 2.36
N GLY A 45 11.15 -14.82 2.46
CA GLY A 45 10.27 -15.29 3.53
C GLY A 45 10.67 -14.80 4.94
N THR A 46 11.43 -13.70 5.02
CA THR A 46 11.97 -13.16 6.29
C THR A 46 11.23 -11.91 6.77
N SER A 47 10.19 -11.45 6.05
CA SER A 47 9.47 -10.20 6.32
C SER A 47 8.91 -10.07 7.73
N ARG A 48 8.54 -11.16 8.40
CA ARG A 48 8.04 -11.10 9.79
C ARG A 48 9.16 -10.72 10.77
N GLY A 49 10.20 -11.54 10.87
CA GLY A 49 11.31 -11.28 11.78
C GLY A 49 12.07 -9.99 11.45
N ALA A 50 12.26 -9.68 10.16
CA ALA A 50 12.90 -8.44 9.75
C ALA A 50 12.12 -7.20 10.22
N PHE A 51 10.79 -7.18 10.04
CA PHE A 51 9.98 -6.02 10.41
C PHE A 51 9.79 -5.89 11.93
N GLU A 52 9.78 -7.00 12.67
CA GLU A 52 9.85 -6.98 14.14
C GLU A 52 11.16 -6.31 14.61
N SER A 53 12.30 -6.71 14.03
CA SER A 53 13.59 -6.08 14.33
C SER A 53 13.62 -4.60 13.94
N PHE A 54 13.07 -4.23 12.77
CA PHE A 54 13.00 -2.82 12.35
C PHE A 54 12.13 -1.99 13.29
N ALA A 55 11.05 -2.55 13.84
CA ALA A 55 10.17 -1.85 14.77
C ALA A 55 10.88 -1.46 16.08
N GLU A 56 11.85 -2.25 16.53
CA GLU A 56 12.68 -1.93 17.70
C GLU A 56 13.63 -0.75 17.45
N GLU A 57 14.09 -0.61 16.21
CA GLU A 57 15.00 0.44 15.76
C GLU A 57 14.28 1.72 15.31
N GLN A 58 12.96 1.64 15.09
CA GLN A 58 12.20 2.69 14.43
C GLN A 58 12.12 3.95 15.31
N PRO A 59 12.49 5.12 14.77
CA PRO A 59 12.44 6.36 15.54
C PRO A 59 10.98 6.77 15.82
N ARG A 60 10.68 7.11 17.08
CA ARG A 60 9.32 7.57 17.49
C ARG A 60 8.85 8.85 16.81
N GLY A 61 9.77 9.66 16.26
CA GLY A 61 9.49 10.91 15.56
C GLY A 61 9.35 10.77 14.05
N HIS A 62 8.70 9.71 13.57
CA HIS A 62 8.59 9.42 12.14
C HIS A 62 7.78 10.52 11.42
N PRO A 63 8.39 11.30 10.51
CA PRO A 63 7.79 12.54 10.02
C PRO A 63 6.57 12.31 9.12
N VAL A 64 6.44 11.13 8.51
CA VAL A 64 5.38 10.87 7.52
C VAL A 64 4.22 10.03 8.10
N VAL A 65 4.12 9.89 9.43
CA VAL A 65 2.92 9.28 10.04
C VAL A 65 1.69 10.16 9.74
N GLY A 66 0.65 9.54 9.19
CA GLY A 66 -0.53 10.29 8.75
C GLY A 66 -1.39 9.57 7.71
N ALA A 67 -2.55 10.18 7.44
CA ALA A 67 -3.34 9.90 6.25
C ALA A 67 -3.04 10.96 5.19
N TRP A 68 -2.56 10.53 4.04
CA TRP A 68 -2.06 11.43 3.00
C TRP A 68 -2.76 11.21 1.67
N SER A 69 -3.03 12.30 0.96
CA SER A 69 -3.38 12.27 -0.46
C SER A 69 -2.24 12.85 -1.29
N ARG A 70 -1.96 12.22 -2.43
CA ARG A 70 -0.93 12.72 -3.36
C ARG A 70 -1.55 13.72 -4.32
N THR A 71 -1.06 14.95 -4.30
CA THR A 71 -1.56 16.03 -5.17
C THR A 71 -0.68 16.25 -6.40
N LEU A 72 0.56 15.75 -6.39
CA LEU A 72 1.48 15.86 -7.51
C LEU A 72 2.48 14.71 -7.50
N PHE A 73 2.74 14.14 -8.66
CA PHE A 73 3.83 13.22 -8.92
C PHE A 73 4.54 13.66 -10.19
N THR A 74 5.86 13.85 -10.16
CA THR A 74 6.59 14.39 -11.30
C THR A 74 8.02 13.89 -11.39
N GLY A 75 8.53 13.82 -12.63
CA GLY A 75 9.84 13.31 -13.02
C GLY A 75 9.84 13.07 -14.53
N ALA A 76 11.01 12.93 -15.16
CA ALA A 76 11.13 12.69 -16.60
C ALA A 76 10.27 13.63 -17.49
N TYR A 77 10.27 14.93 -17.17
CA TYR A 77 9.46 15.95 -17.86
C TYR A 77 7.95 15.67 -17.90
N SER A 78 7.48 14.73 -17.08
CA SER A 78 6.09 14.30 -16.98
C SER A 78 5.55 14.56 -15.58
N HIS A 79 4.23 14.63 -15.46
CA HIS A 79 3.57 14.74 -14.17
C HIS A 79 2.15 14.18 -14.21
N THR A 80 1.64 13.83 -13.03
CA THR A 80 0.25 13.53 -12.76
C THR A 80 -0.21 14.24 -11.49
N THR A 81 -1.51 14.48 -11.40
CA THR A 81 -2.18 15.26 -10.36
C THR A 81 -3.43 14.55 -9.86
N ASP A 82 -4.16 15.18 -8.94
CA ASP A 82 -5.49 14.75 -8.49
C ASP A 82 -6.56 14.77 -9.60
N ALA A 83 -6.29 15.41 -10.74
CA ALA A 83 -7.12 15.32 -11.93
C ALA A 83 -6.93 14.00 -12.72
N ASP A 84 -5.80 13.32 -12.51
CA ASP A 84 -5.42 12.11 -13.25
C ASP A 84 -5.70 10.83 -12.44
N GLU A 85 -5.55 10.91 -11.12
CA GLU A 85 -5.70 9.78 -10.21
C GLU A 85 -6.20 10.18 -8.82
N THR A 86 -6.78 9.20 -8.13
CA THR A 86 -6.92 9.25 -6.67
C THR A 86 -5.81 8.41 -6.06
N CYS A 87 -4.99 9.04 -5.20
CA CYS A 87 -3.90 8.35 -4.51
C CYS A 87 -3.96 8.64 -3.00
N PHE A 88 -3.93 7.56 -2.21
CA PHE A 88 -3.93 7.59 -0.75
C PHE A 88 -2.74 6.82 -0.19
N ASN A 89 -2.09 7.38 0.82
CA ASN A 89 -1.09 6.70 1.62
C ASN A 89 -1.45 6.80 3.09
N LEU A 90 -1.77 5.67 3.71
CA LEU A 90 -1.88 5.60 5.16
C LEU A 90 -0.59 5.02 5.71
N GLN A 91 0.02 5.74 6.64
CA GLN A 91 1.31 5.43 7.21
C GLN A 91 1.19 5.52 8.73
N ALA A 92 1.29 4.35 9.38
CA ALA A 92 1.58 4.22 10.80
C ALA A 92 3.09 4.46 11.02
N LEU A 93 3.63 4.09 12.18
CA LEU A 93 5.03 4.34 12.53
C LEU A 93 6.00 3.64 11.57
N GLY A 94 5.73 2.39 11.24
CA GLY A 94 6.47 1.61 10.26
C GLY A 94 5.56 1.06 9.17
N TRP A 95 4.34 0.64 9.49
CA TRP A 95 3.45 0.03 8.50
C TRP A 95 2.76 1.04 7.58
N PHE A 96 2.62 0.68 6.30
CA PHE A 96 1.96 1.54 5.32
C PHE A 96 1.16 0.74 4.28
N ILE A 97 0.18 1.42 3.68
CA ILE A 97 -0.46 1.01 2.43
C ILE A 97 -0.60 2.22 1.52
N ASP A 98 -0.08 2.11 0.30
CA ASP A 98 -0.17 3.07 -0.79
C ASP A 98 -1.14 2.54 -1.86
N PHE A 99 -2.16 3.33 -2.18
CA PHE A 99 -3.26 2.95 -3.06
C PHE A 99 -3.47 4.03 -4.13
N ARG A 100 -3.46 3.62 -5.39
CA ARG A 100 -3.52 4.51 -6.56
C ARG A 100 -4.54 4.00 -7.57
N LEU A 101 -5.49 4.87 -7.92
CA LEU A 101 -6.52 4.60 -8.91
C LEU A 101 -6.53 5.66 -10.00
N PRO A 102 -6.35 5.29 -11.28
CA PRO A 102 -6.56 6.24 -12.37
C PRO A 102 -8.03 6.68 -12.43
N LEU A 103 -8.25 7.99 -12.60
CA LEU A 103 -9.59 8.55 -12.83
C LEU A 103 -10.11 8.27 -14.25
N SER A 104 -9.21 8.00 -15.18
CA SER A 104 -9.51 7.60 -16.55
C SER A 104 -10.02 6.16 -16.70
N LYS A 105 -10.14 5.40 -15.60
CA LYS A 105 -10.63 4.00 -15.64
C LYS A 105 -12.09 3.96 -16.14
N PRO A 106 -12.46 2.94 -16.95
CA PRO A 106 -13.85 2.80 -17.39
C PRO A 106 -14.75 2.51 -16.19
N ALA A 107 -16.04 2.85 -16.33
CA ALA A 107 -17.06 2.41 -15.39
C ALA A 107 -17.27 0.90 -15.55
N PHE A 108 -16.80 0.12 -14.59
CA PHE A 108 -17.00 -1.32 -14.55
C PHE A 108 -18.46 -1.64 -14.21
N ARG A 109 -19.10 -2.49 -15.02
CA ARG A 109 -20.49 -2.95 -14.76
C ARG A 109 -20.54 -4.25 -13.95
N ALA A 110 -19.41 -4.93 -13.84
CA ALA A 110 -19.25 -6.18 -13.11
C ALA A 110 -19.41 -6.02 -11.60
N ASN A 111 -19.94 -7.07 -10.96
CA ASN A 111 -20.04 -7.20 -9.50
C ASN A 111 -18.94 -8.10 -8.90
N SER A 112 -18.08 -8.64 -9.76
CA SER A 112 -17.00 -9.54 -9.38
C SER A 112 -15.88 -9.55 -10.43
N LEU A 113 -14.69 -10.03 -10.05
CA LEU A 113 -13.55 -10.17 -10.96
C LEU A 113 -13.83 -11.19 -12.08
N SER A 114 -14.63 -12.22 -11.80
CA SER A 114 -15.06 -13.23 -12.77
C SER A 114 -15.99 -12.69 -13.85
N GLU A 115 -16.68 -11.57 -13.60
CA GLU A 115 -17.60 -10.95 -14.55
C GLU A 115 -16.92 -9.98 -15.52
N LEU A 116 -15.64 -9.63 -15.31
CA LEU A 116 -14.95 -8.68 -16.18
C LEU A 116 -14.75 -9.24 -17.59
N SER A 117 -15.05 -8.40 -18.58
CA SER A 117 -14.72 -8.65 -19.98
C SER A 117 -13.19 -8.63 -20.21
N PRO A 118 -12.70 -9.15 -21.35
CA PRO A 118 -11.31 -8.99 -21.80
C PRO A 118 -10.79 -7.55 -21.69
N GLU A 119 -11.55 -6.57 -22.17
CA GLU A 119 -11.20 -5.15 -22.16
C GLU A 119 -11.20 -4.58 -20.73
N GLU A 120 -12.17 -4.98 -19.92
CA GLU A 120 -12.24 -4.58 -18.53
C GLU A 120 -11.09 -5.17 -17.70
N LEU A 121 -10.68 -6.42 -17.94
CA LEU A 121 -9.50 -7.03 -17.30
C LEU A 121 -8.22 -6.26 -17.63
N ARG A 122 -8.04 -5.88 -18.90
CA ARG A 122 -6.92 -5.04 -19.30
C ARG A 122 -6.96 -3.72 -18.54
N ALA A 123 -8.07 -2.99 -18.53
CA ALA A 123 -8.20 -1.74 -17.79
C ALA A 123 -7.97 -1.90 -16.28
N TYR A 124 -8.51 -2.97 -15.67
CA TYR A 124 -8.38 -3.29 -14.26
C TYR A 124 -6.92 -3.52 -13.83
N ALA A 125 -6.09 -4.06 -14.72
CA ALA A 125 -4.67 -4.30 -14.49
C ALA A 125 -3.83 -3.02 -14.32
N ARG A 126 -4.36 -1.85 -14.69
CA ARG A 126 -3.68 -0.55 -14.66
C ARG A 126 -3.93 0.22 -13.37
N GLN A 127 -4.34 -0.47 -12.31
CA GLN A 127 -4.46 0.09 -10.97
C GLN A 127 -3.19 -0.24 -10.17
N HIS A 128 -2.98 0.36 -9.02
CA HIS A 128 -1.81 0.05 -8.20
C HIS A 128 -2.18 0.10 -6.72
N ILE A 129 -1.80 -0.95 -5.97
CA ILE A 129 -1.82 -0.95 -4.52
C ILE A 129 -0.65 -1.77 -4.01
N PHE A 130 0.00 -1.30 -2.96
CA PHE A 130 1.07 -2.03 -2.30
C PHE A 130 1.18 -1.60 -0.83
N GLY A 131 1.79 -2.46 -0.02
CA GLY A 131 1.93 -2.21 1.41
C GLY A 131 3.02 -3.07 2.03
N GLY A 132 3.42 -2.66 3.22
CA GLY A 132 4.50 -3.30 3.97
C GLY A 132 5.05 -2.36 5.03
N TYR A 133 6.38 -2.29 5.13
CA TYR A 133 7.09 -1.57 6.17
C TYR A 133 7.96 -0.44 5.60
N THR A 134 7.92 0.73 6.23
CA THR A 134 8.76 1.89 5.97
C THR A 134 9.77 2.00 7.11
N ARG A 135 11.05 1.78 6.81
CA ARG A 135 12.15 2.05 7.75
C ARG A 135 12.59 3.51 7.59
N VAL A 136 12.74 4.24 8.70
CA VAL A 136 13.24 5.63 8.66
C VAL A 136 14.53 5.80 9.44
N GLU A 137 15.50 6.43 8.78
CA GLU A 137 16.77 6.83 9.34
C GLU A 137 16.76 8.35 9.59
N LEU A 138 16.90 8.75 10.86
CA LEU A 138 17.06 10.15 11.27
C LEU A 138 18.54 10.48 11.37
N ASN A 139 19.06 11.19 10.37
CA ASN A 139 20.47 11.60 10.33
C ASN A 139 20.61 13.05 10.77
N THR A 140 21.42 13.30 11.82
CA THR A 140 21.67 14.66 12.32
C THR A 140 22.22 15.55 11.20
N GLY A 141 21.59 16.71 10.98
CA GLY A 141 22.03 17.68 9.98
C GLY A 141 21.68 17.34 8.53
N SER A 142 20.89 16.29 8.27
CA SER A 142 20.37 15.98 6.94
C SER A 142 18.88 15.61 6.97
N LEU A 143 18.28 15.48 5.78
CA LEU A 143 16.87 15.11 5.67
C LEU A 143 16.66 13.65 6.11
N PRO A 144 15.55 13.32 6.79
CA PRO A 144 15.18 11.94 7.05
C PRO A 144 15.16 11.13 5.76
N VAL A 145 15.70 9.91 5.83
CA VAL A 145 15.71 8.95 4.72
C VAL A 145 14.77 7.83 5.06
N ALA A 146 13.94 7.44 4.12
CA ALA A 146 12.98 6.37 4.28
C ALA A 146 13.22 5.30 3.21
N THR A 147 13.10 4.03 3.60
CA THR A 147 13.18 2.87 2.71
C THR A 147 11.94 2.00 2.91
N ARG A 148 11.25 1.65 1.82
CA ARG A 148 10.04 0.81 1.84
C ARG A 148 10.36 -0.63 1.44
N HIS A 149 9.87 -1.55 2.25
CA HIS A 149 9.88 -2.98 2.00
C HIS A 149 8.43 -3.45 1.83
N HIS A 150 8.13 -4.09 0.71
CA HIS A 150 6.79 -4.50 0.35
C HIS A 150 6.58 -5.96 0.76
N VAL A 151 5.42 -6.25 1.36
CA VAL A 151 4.99 -7.63 1.64
C VAL A 151 3.80 -8.04 0.79
N ILE A 152 3.03 -7.06 0.29
CA ILE A 152 2.04 -7.25 -0.76
C ILE A 152 2.23 -6.12 -1.77
N ASP A 153 2.39 -6.45 -3.05
CA ASP A 153 2.61 -5.47 -4.11
C ASP A 153 1.89 -5.91 -5.40
N TRP A 154 1.07 -5.01 -5.94
CA TRP A 154 0.40 -5.20 -7.22
C TRP A 154 1.37 -5.59 -8.33
N ASN A 155 2.53 -4.96 -8.41
CA ASN A 155 3.49 -5.16 -9.48
C ASN A 155 4.43 -6.35 -9.28
N TYR A 156 4.39 -7.01 -8.12
CA TYR A 156 5.27 -8.13 -7.85
C TYR A 156 4.66 -9.45 -8.34
N LEU A 157 5.19 -9.98 -9.45
CA LEU A 157 4.89 -11.33 -9.95
C LEU A 157 6.02 -12.34 -9.71
N ARG A 158 7.20 -11.87 -9.25
CA ARG A 158 8.40 -12.58 -8.73
C ARG A 158 9.67 -11.78 -9.02
N ASP A 159 9.61 -10.95 -10.06
CA ASP A 159 10.69 -10.04 -10.39
C ASP A 159 10.75 -8.92 -9.35
N SER A 160 11.78 -9.01 -8.50
CA SER A 160 12.09 -7.94 -7.56
C SER A 160 12.56 -6.71 -8.34
N ARG A 161 12.15 -5.53 -7.89
CA ARG A 161 12.72 -4.30 -8.44
C ARG A 161 14.24 -4.29 -8.21
N PRO A 162 15.05 -3.92 -9.22
CA PRO A 162 16.51 -3.97 -9.12
C PRO A 162 17.11 -2.78 -8.37
N ILE A 163 16.27 -1.86 -7.87
CA ILE A 163 16.66 -0.65 -7.15
C ILE A 163 15.82 -0.51 -5.87
N PRO A 164 16.37 0.09 -4.79
CA PRO A 164 15.63 0.36 -3.57
C PRO A 164 14.43 1.27 -3.80
N ASN A 165 13.38 1.07 -3.01
CA ASN A 165 12.35 2.09 -2.83
C ASN A 165 12.83 2.96 -1.67
N LYS A 166 13.63 4.00 -1.98
CA LYS A 166 14.31 4.83 -0.98
C LYS A 166 14.24 6.30 -1.38
N TRP A 167 13.83 7.16 -0.45
CA TRP A 167 13.61 8.59 -0.67
C TRP A 167 14.00 9.42 0.54
N ARG A 168 14.05 10.74 0.34
CA ARG A 168 14.21 11.74 1.39
C ARG A 168 12.86 12.38 1.68
N VAL A 169 12.62 12.70 2.95
CA VAL A 169 11.42 13.40 3.40
C VAL A 169 11.71 14.89 3.56
N ARG A 170 10.97 15.74 2.86
CA ARG A 170 10.97 17.20 3.09
C ARG A 170 9.61 17.64 3.64
N MET A 171 9.50 17.76 4.96
CA MET A 171 8.28 18.20 5.64
C MET A 171 8.17 19.73 5.66
N GLN A 172 6.97 20.26 5.36
CA GLN A 172 6.67 21.67 5.57
C GLN A 172 6.49 21.98 7.07
N ARG A 173 6.80 23.21 7.50
CA ARG A 173 6.73 23.61 8.92
C ARG A 173 5.40 23.34 9.64
N ASN A 174 4.29 23.28 8.90
CA ASN A 174 2.95 23.02 9.46
C ASN A 174 2.61 21.53 9.58
N ASN A 175 3.52 20.63 9.17
CA ASN A 175 3.33 19.17 9.18
C ASN A 175 2.13 18.64 8.38
N ASN A 176 1.57 19.46 7.47
CA ASN A 176 0.41 19.13 6.66
C ASN A 176 0.76 18.84 5.20
N VAL A 177 1.98 19.16 4.79
CA VAL A 177 2.48 18.89 3.44
C VAL A 177 3.89 18.37 3.54
N TRP A 178 4.21 17.31 2.81
CA TRP A 178 5.59 16.87 2.64
C TRP A 178 5.88 16.50 1.20
N ARG A 179 7.18 16.43 0.88
CA ARG A 179 7.65 15.91 -0.39
C ARG A 179 8.42 14.62 -0.19
N GLU A 180 8.03 13.61 -0.95
CA GLU A 180 8.84 12.42 -1.22
C GLU A 180 9.83 12.81 -2.31
N VAL A 181 11.12 12.71 -2.05
CA VAL A 181 12.14 13.12 -3.03
C VAL A 181 13.07 11.95 -3.29
N ALA A 182 13.25 11.58 -4.57
CA ALA A 182 14.12 10.47 -4.95
C ALA A 182 15.47 10.52 -4.21
N PHE A 183 15.94 9.38 -3.72
CA PHE A 183 17.23 9.34 -3.04
C PHE A 183 18.39 9.48 -4.03
N ALA A 184 18.35 8.75 -5.14
CA ALA A 184 19.30 8.91 -6.23
C ALA A 184 18.99 10.18 -7.05
N LYS A 185 20.02 10.71 -7.70
CA LYS A 185 19.99 11.96 -8.45
C LYS A 185 20.35 11.71 -9.91
N ASP A 186 19.87 12.59 -10.78
CA ASP A 186 20.21 12.62 -12.20
C ASP A 186 21.65 13.13 -12.44
N GLU A 187 21.98 13.42 -13.70
CA GLU A 187 23.32 13.86 -14.10
C GLU A 187 23.61 15.30 -13.66
N GLU A 188 22.57 16.10 -13.51
CA GLU A 188 22.58 17.48 -13.03
C GLU A 188 22.63 17.57 -11.50
N GLY A 189 22.46 16.44 -10.80
CA GLY A 189 22.49 16.38 -9.34
C GLY A 189 21.15 16.69 -8.68
N GLU A 190 20.07 16.71 -9.46
CA GLU A 190 18.69 16.88 -9.00
C GLU A 190 18.01 15.51 -8.77
N PRO A 191 17.00 15.43 -7.89
CA PRO A 191 16.22 14.21 -7.74
C PRO A 191 15.44 13.89 -9.02
N TYR A 192 15.59 12.67 -9.55
CA TYR A 192 14.97 12.30 -10.83
C TYR A 192 13.42 12.19 -10.77
N TYR A 193 12.84 12.07 -9.57
CA TYR A 193 11.41 12.24 -9.32
C TYR A 193 11.15 12.85 -7.94
N TRP A 194 9.95 13.39 -7.76
CA TRP A 194 9.41 13.67 -6.42
C TRP A 194 7.88 13.64 -6.42
N GLU A 195 7.30 13.46 -5.23
CA GLU A 195 5.86 13.44 -4.98
C GLU A 195 5.49 14.51 -3.93
N LYS A 196 4.35 15.16 -4.09
CA LYS A 196 3.75 16.06 -3.08
C LYS A 196 2.60 15.36 -2.39
N TRP A 197 2.67 15.30 -1.06
CA TRP A 197 1.67 14.70 -0.21
C TRP A 197 1.03 15.75 0.69
N GLU A 198 -0.29 15.77 0.73
CA GLU A 198 -1.09 16.64 1.59
C GLU A 198 -1.90 15.81 2.59
N ARG A 199 -1.94 16.28 3.83
CA ARG A 199 -2.62 15.59 4.92
C ARG A 199 -4.13 15.61 4.68
N MET A 200 -4.78 14.47 4.89
CA MET A 200 -6.23 14.35 4.81
C MET A 200 -6.88 14.96 6.05
N LEU A 201 -8.01 15.66 5.86
CA LEU A 201 -8.76 16.25 6.96
C LEU A 201 -9.36 15.16 7.86
N GLY A 202 -9.19 15.29 9.18
CA GLY A 202 -9.77 14.33 10.13
C GLY A 202 -8.89 13.11 10.45
N ASP A 203 -7.61 13.15 10.08
CA ASP A 203 -6.62 12.13 10.46
C ASP A 203 -6.04 12.32 11.88
N GLY A 204 -6.56 13.29 12.64
CA GLY A 204 -6.08 13.61 13.99
C GLY A 204 -4.65 14.17 14.03
N GLY A 205 -4.14 14.73 12.93
CA GLY A 205 -2.76 15.18 12.81
C GLY A 205 -1.75 14.03 12.74
N GLY A 206 -2.22 12.80 12.47
CA GLY A 206 -1.41 11.58 12.48
C GLY A 206 -1.03 11.06 13.87
N GLY A 207 -1.59 11.63 14.94
CA GLY A 207 -1.30 11.20 16.31
C GLY A 207 -1.94 9.87 16.70
N GLU A 208 -2.95 9.44 15.96
CA GLU A 208 -3.73 8.24 16.25
C GLU A 208 -3.64 7.26 15.09
N TYR A 209 -3.00 6.11 15.32
CA TYR A 209 -2.82 5.06 14.32
C TYR A 209 -2.77 3.67 14.93
N ALA A 210 -3.10 2.68 14.10
CA ALA A 210 -2.91 1.26 14.35
C ALA A 210 -2.58 0.54 13.04
N ALA A 211 -1.86 -0.57 13.14
CA ALA A 211 -1.66 -1.48 12.02
C ALA A 211 -1.84 -2.93 12.46
N PHE A 212 -2.43 -3.71 11.55
CA PHE A 212 -2.75 -5.12 11.76
C PHE A 212 -2.10 -5.95 10.66
N ARG A 213 -1.56 -7.10 11.05
CA ARG A 213 -1.02 -8.09 10.12
C ARG A 213 -1.70 -9.43 10.33
N ARG A 214 -2.27 -10.01 9.28
CA ARG A 214 -2.93 -11.32 9.33
C ARG A 214 -1.92 -12.41 9.71
N ARG A 215 -2.32 -13.33 10.57
CA ARG A 215 -1.58 -14.57 10.87
C ARG A 215 -2.04 -15.68 9.93
N GLY A 216 -1.09 -16.49 9.44
CA GLY A 216 -1.35 -17.64 8.57
C GLY A 216 -0.49 -17.65 7.31
N ASP A 217 -0.88 -18.47 6.33
CA ASP A 217 -0.10 -18.73 5.11
C ASP A 217 -0.08 -17.55 4.13
N PHE A 218 -1.06 -16.64 4.25
CA PHE A 218 -1.18 -15.47 3.41
C PHE A 218 -1.17 -14.22 4.29
N ASP A 219 -0.29 -13.29 3.95
CA ASP A 219 -0.27 -11.97 4.57
C ASP A 219 -1.60 -11.24 4.34
N GLY A 220 -1.84 -10.24 5.17
CA GLY A 220 -2.96 -9.32 5.06
C GLY A 220 -2.62 -8.13 5.92
N ILE A 221 -2.84 -6.92 5.42
CA ILE A 221 -2.46 -5.69 6.12
C ILE A 221 -3.69 -4.81 6.23
N ILE A 222 -3.91 -4.24 7.41
CA ILE A 222 -4.82 -3.14 7.62
C ILE A 222 -4.02 -2.03 8.31
N VAL A 223 -4.08 -0.81 7.78
CA VAL A 223 -3.47 0.37 8.40
C VAL A 223 -4.56 1.40 8.64
N CYS A 224 -4.61 1.95 9.85
CA CYS A 224 -5.59 2.92 10.29
C CYS A 224 -4.89 4.17 10.79
N VAL A 225 -5.38 5.35 10.39
CA VAL A 225 -4.90 6.64 10.88
C VAL A 225 -6.09 7.58 11.06
N GLY A 226 -6.34 8.00 12.30
CA GLY A 226 -7.54 8.71 12.69
C GLY A 226 -8.82 8.00 12.20
N GLY A 227 -9.68 8.73 11.48
CA GLY A 227 -10.92 8.20 10.91
C GLY A 227 -10.75 7.43 9.59
N TYR A 228 -9.54 7.09 9.15
CA TYR A 228 -9.28 6.43 7.87
C TYR A 228 -8.68 5.05 8.03
N PHE A 229 -8.94 4.18 7.04
CA PHE A 229 -8.26 2.89 6.92
C PHE A 229 -7.93 2.53 5.47
N ASN A 230 -6.83 1.79 5.31
CA ASN A 230 -6.49 1.07 4.10
C ASN A 230 -6.41 -0.41 4.45
N TYR A 231 -6.81 -1.27 3.51
CA TYR A 231 -6.66 -2.71 3.64
C TYR A 231 -6.04 -3.30 2.38
N LEU A 232 -5.28 -4.39 2.55
CA LEU A 232 -4.60 -5.06 1.46
C LEU A 232 -4.46 -6.55 1.74
N PHE A 233 -4.90 -7.36 0.78
CA PHE A 233 -4.81 -8.81 0.77
C PHE A 233 -4.09 -9.27 -0.51
N PRO A 234 -3.20 -10.26 -0.41
CA PRO A 234 -2.45 -10.78 -1.53
C PRO A 234 -3.36 -11.54 -2.49
N ARG A 235 -2.78 -11.91 -3.63
CA ARG A 235 -3.39 -12.83 -4.58
C ARG A 235 -3.76 -14.14 -3.88
N ARG A 236 -4.95 -14.65 -4.16
CA ARG A 236 -5.37 -15.97 -3.67
C ARG A 236 -4.90 -17.04 -4.65
N GLY A 237 -4.17 -18.03 -4.15
CA GLY A 237 -3.95 -19.35 -4.78
C GLY A 237 -3.75 -19.39 -6.29
N GLY A 238 -2.51 -19.58 -6.73
CA GLY A 238 -2.18 -19.88 -8.11
C GLY A 238 -0.67 -19.96 -8.30
N ALA A 239 -0.21 -20.88 -9.13
CA ALA A 239 1.18 -20.91 -9.57
C ALA A 239 1.42 -19.73 -10.51
N LEU A 240 1.64 -18.53 -9.94
CA LEU A 240 2.25 -17.40 -10.65
C LEU A 240 3.73 -17.67 -10.93
N SER A 241 4.18 -18.92 -10.79
CA SER A 241 5.59 -19.28 -10.70
C SER A 241 6.37 -19.03 -11.97
N ASP A 242 5.67 -18.98 -13.09
CA ASP A 242 6.27 -19.00 -14.42
C ASP A 242 5.97 -17.70 -15.19
N MET A 243 5.46 -16.66 -14.50
CA MET A 243 5.09 -15.39 -15.12
C MET A 243 6.16 -14.33 -14.89
N GLU A 244 6.86 -13.93 -15.96
CA GLU A 244 7.83 -12.84 -15.95
C GLU A 244 7.21 -11.51 -16.42
N GLY A 245 7.67 -10.41 -15.82
CA GLY A 245 7.29 -9.05 -16.20
C GLY A 245 6.17 -8.41 -15.38
N SER A 246 5.65 -7.28 -15.89
CA SER A 246 4.61 -6.51 -15.18
C SER A 246 3.23 -7.18 -15.26
N PRO A 247 2.35 -6.98 -14.26
CA PRO A 247 0.96 -7.45 -14.33
C PRO A 247 0.23 -6.97 -15.59
N VAL A 248 0.49 -5.73 -16.01
CA VAL A 248 -0.07 -5.15 -17.25
C VAL A 248 0.29 -6.02 -18.46
N SER A 249 1.59 -6.27 -18.67
CA SER A 249 2.07 -7.06 -19.81
C SER A 249 1.63 -8.51 -19.76
N VAL A 250 1.56 -9.10 -18.56
CA VAL A 250 1.13 -10.49 -18.38
C VAL A 250 -0.36 -10.62 -18.67
N VAL A 251 -1.19 -9.73 -18.13
CA VAL A 251 -2.64 -9.73 -18.41
C VAL A 251 -2.92 -9.52 -19.89
N ASP A 252 -2.21 -8.60 -20.56
CA ASP A 252 -2.43 -8.37 -21.99
C ASP A 252 -2.21 -9.63 -22.83
N LYS A 253 -1.11 -10.36 -22.56
CA LYS A 253 -0.78 -11.64 -23.21
C LYS A 253 -1.82 -12.71 -22.92
N LEU A 254 -2.24 -12.86 -21.66
CA LEU A 254 -3.23 -13.86 -21.26
C LEU A 254 -4.59 -13.60 -21.91
N VAL A 255 -5.03 -12.34 -21.93
CA VAL A 255 -6.28 -11.94 -22.59
C VAL A 255 -6.18 -12.15 -24.11
N GLU A 256 -5.04 -11.84 -24.73
CA GLU A 256 -4.81 -12.12 -26.15
C GLU A 256 -4.85 -13.62 -26.47
N ALA A 257 -4.33 -14.47 -25.58
CA ALA A 257 -4.40 -15.92 -25.68
C ALA A 257 -5.78 -16.51 -25.32
N GLY A 258 -6.73 -15.70 -24.87
CA GLY A 258 -8.05 -16.15 -24.40
C GLY A 258 -8.05 -16.77 -23.00
N ASP A 259 -6.94 -16.72 -22.26
CA ASP A 259 -6.82 -17.22 -20.88
C ASP A 259 -7.29 -16.17 -19.87
N LEU A 260 -8.61 -16.03 -19.75
CA LEU A 260 -9.22 -15.08 -18.81
C LEU A 260 -9.06 -15.50 -17.35
N GLU A 261 -8.98 -16.80 -17.05
CA GLU A 261 -8.78 -17.29 -15.69
C GLU A 261 -7.38 -16.97 -15.19
N GLY A 262 -6.35 -17.16 -16.03
CA GLY A 262 -4.99 -16.72 -15.74
C GLY A 262 -4.92 -15.21 -15.48
N ALA A 263 -5.57 -14.40 -16.33
CA ALA A 263 -5.62 -12.95 -16.15
C ALA A 263 -6.27 -12.55 -14.81
N ARG A 264 -7.37 -13.22 -14.43
CA ARG A 264 -8.05 -13.01 -13.13
C ARG A 264 -7.18 -13.43 -11.96
N ALA A 265 -6.43 -14.53 -12.07
CA ALA A 265 -5.50 -14.96 -11.03
C ALA A 265 -4.41 -13.91 -10.76
N VAL A 266 -3.84 -13.32 -11.83
CA VAL A 266 -2.88 -12.20 -11.75
C VAL A 266 -3.48 -10.95 -11.10
N LEU A 267 -4.79 -10.74 -11.22
CA LEU A 267 -5.50 -9.55 -10.73
C LEU A 267 -6.23 -9.77 -9.40
N SER A 268 -6.01 -10.90 -8.74
CA SER A 268 -6.76 -11.33 -7.55
C SER A 268 -6.38 -10.64 -6.24
N ILE A 269 -5.47 -9.65 -6.27
CA ILE A 269 -5.24 -8.77 -5.11
C ILE A 269 -6.53 -8.07 -4.76
N ARG A 270 -6.78 -7.90 -3.46
CA ARG A 270 -7.90 -7.12 -2.93
C ARG A 270 -7.34 -6.01 -2.04
N GLY A 271 -7.85 -4.81 -2.20
CA GLY A 271 -7.41 -3.70 -1.37
C GLY A 271 -8.17 -2.42 -1.69
N GLY A 272 -8.13 -1.50 -0.74
CA GLY A 272 -8.89 -0.27 -0.84
C GLY A 272 -8.64 0.67 0.31
N HIS A 273 -9.37 1.78 0.25
CA HIS A 273 -9.36 2.89 1.18
C HIS A 273 -10.78 3.15 1.68
N GLY A 274 -10.92 3.47 2.96
CA GLY A 274 -12.21 3.74 3.58
C GLY A 274 -12.12 4.64 4.80
N VAL A 275 -13.28 4.85 5.40
CA VAL A 275 -13.47 5.68 6.60
C VAL A 275 -14.11 4.88 7.71
N ILE A 276 -13.81 5.27 8.94
CA ILE A 276 -14.36 4.71 10.18
C ILE A 276 -15.32 5.76 10.75
N VAL A 277 -16.60 5.41 10.84
CA VAL A 277 -17.65 6.29 11.38
C VAL A 277 -18.44 5.50 12.41
N ASP A 278 -18.38 5.93 13.67
CA ASP A 278 -19.07 5.29 14.81
C ASP A 278 -18.80 3.77 14.89
N GLY A 279 -17.54 3.36 14.67
CA GLY A 279 -17.12 1.96 14.68
C GLY A 279 -17.52 1.16 13.43
N ASN A 280 -18.15 1.78 12.43
CA ASN A 280 -18.45 1.17 11.13
C ASN A 280 -17.39 1.55 10.11
N TRP A 281 -16.77 0.54 9.51
CA TRP A 281 -15.69 0.71 8.54
C TRP A 281 -16.28 0.58 7.14
N VAL A 282 -16.34 1.69 6.41
CA VAL A 282 -16.99 1.75 5.10
C VAL A 282 -15.95 1.99 4.02
N VAL A 283 -15.92 1.13 3.01
CA VAL A 283 -15.02 1.27 1.85
C VAL A 283 -15.47 2.47 1.02
N LYS A 284 -14.57 3.40 0.75
CA LYS A 284 -14.83 4.59 -0.09
C LYS A 284 -14.26 4.45 -1.48
N ARG A 285 -13.11 3.79 -1.61
CA ARG A 285 -12.45 3.50 -2.88
C ARG A 285 -11.83 2.11 -2.82
N SER A 286 -11.89 1.37 -3.91
CA SER A 286 -11.34 0.01 -3.97
C SER A 286 -10.78 -0.27 -5.36
N ILE A 287 -9.74 -1.11 -5.43
CA ILE A 287 -9.30 -1.65 -6.73
C ILE A 287 -10.41 -2.51 -7.35
N SER A 288 -11.28 -3.09 -6.51
CA SER A 288 -12.50 -3.82 -6.87
C SER A 288 -13.71 -2.89 -6.68
N PRO A 289 -14.21 -2.19 -7.73
CA PRO A 289 -15.20 -1.13 -7.58
C PRO A 289 -16.51 -1.59 -6.95
N TRP A 290 -16.88 -2.86 -7.13
CA TRP A 290 -18.06 -3.46 -6.52
C TRP A 290 -18.01 -3.57 -4.99
N GLU A 291 -16.87 -3.30 -4.36
CA GLU A 291 -16.73 -3.22 -2.90
C GLU A 291 -16.98 -1.80 -2.35
N GLU A 292 -17.00 -0.77 -3.22
CA GLU A 292 -17.19 0.63 -2.78
C GLU A 292 -18.59 0.83 -2.18
N GLY A 293 -18.65 1.55 -1.06
CA GLY A 293 -19.88 1.78 -0.29
C GLY A 293 -20.27 0.64 0.66
N ARG A 294 -19.62 -0.54 0.58
CA ARG A 294 -19.89 -1.65 1.48
C ARG A 294 -19.20 -1.48 2.83
N THR A 295 -19.80 -2.10 3.85
CA THR A 295 -19.17 -2.28 5.15
C THR A 295 -18.03 -3.29 5.03
N PHE A 296 -16.81 -2.84 5.29
CA PHE A 296 -15.63 -3.69 5.41
C PHE A 296 -15.64 -4.46 6.73
N LEU A 297 -15.81 -3.73 7.84
CA LEU A 297 -15.86 -4.25 9.20
C LEU A 297 -16.92 -3.51 10.02
N SER A 298 -17.56 -4.26 10.91
CA SER A 298 -18.40 -3.77 11.99
C SER A 298 -17.82 -4.20 13.34
N SER A 299 -18.32 -3.64 14.44
CA SER A 299 -17.94 -4.07 15.80
C SER A 299 -18.21 -5.56 16.07
N ASN A 300 -19.12 -6.20 15.33
CA ASN A 300 -19.41 -7.62 15.45
C ASN A 300 -18.41 -8.51 14.70
N ASP A 301 -17.66 -7.96 13.76
CA ASP A 301 -16.64 -8.69 13.00
C ASP A 301 -15.33 -8.81 13.75
N VAL A 302 -15.17 -8.08 14.87
CA VAL A 302 -13.91 -8.01 15.62
C VAL A 302 -14.10 -8.52 17.04
N ALA A 303 -13.23 -9.44 17.45
CA ALA A 303 -13.08 -9.84 18.84
C ALA A 303 -11.65 -9.54 19.27
N LEU A 304 -11.50 -8.64 20.25
CA LEU A 304 -10.22 -8.40 20.90
C LEU A 304 -10.13 -9.32 22.12
N GLU A 305 -8.93 -9.83 22.40
CA GLU A 305 -8.66 -10.39 23.72
C GLU A 305 -8.57 -9.25 24.75
N ALA A 306 -8.40 -9.57 26.04
CA ALA A 306 -8.39 -8.58 27.11
C ALA A 306 -7.45 -7.39 26.81
N SER A 307 -7.71 -6.23 27.44
CA SER A 307 -6.94 -4.99 27.20
C SER A 307 -5.43 -5.22 27.24
N GLY A 308 -4.74 -4.70 26.21
CA GLY A 308 -3.29 -4.90 26.03
C GLY A 308 -2.92 -6.12 25.19
N ALA A 309 -3.89 -6.87 24.65
CA ALA A 309 -3.63 -7.93 23.71
C ALA A 309 -2.88 -7.41 22.47
N ARG A 310 -1.89 -8.20 22.01
CA ARG A 310 -1.17 -7.98 20.74
C ARG A 310 -1.80 -8.73 19.58
N GLU A 311 -2.99 -9.30 19.78
CA GLU A 311 -3.73 -10.03 18.77
C GLU A 311 -5.23 -9.77 18.87
N CYS A 312 -5.90 -9.96 17.73
CA CYS A 312 -7.35 -9.91 17.62
C CYS A 312 -7.86 -10.92 16.61
N LYS A 313 -9.17 -11.18 16.64
CA LYS A 313 -9.87 -11.90 15.57
C LYS A 313 -10.64 -10.90 14.73
N ILE A 314 -10.40 -10.92 13.42
CA ILE A 314 -11.16 -10.15 12.43
C ILE A 314 -11.82 -11.15 11.48
N LYS A 315 -13.15 -11.16 11.44
CA LYS A 315 -13.98 -12.14 10.70
C LYS A 315 -13.60 -13.59 11.00
N GLY A 316 -13.24 -13.87 12.25
CA GLY A 316 -12.83 -15.19 12.73
C GLY A 316 -11.37 -15.57 12.45
N GLU A 317 -10.63 -14.79 11.66
CA GLU A 317 -9.20 -15.00 11.39
C GLU A 317 -8.36 -14.29 12.45
N VAL A 318 -7.17 -14.81 12.78
CA VAL A 318 -6.26 -14.21 13.77
C VAL A 318 -5.37 -13.16 13.11
N TRP A 319 -5.23 -12.01 13.77
CA TRP A 319 -4.43 -10.87 13.33
C TRP A 319 -3.56 -10.38 14.47
N ASP A 320 -2.30 -10.07 14.17
CA ASP A 320 -1.40 -9.40 15.08
C ASP A 320 -1.64 -7.89 15.02
N ILE A 321 -1.69 -7.25 16.19
CA ILE A 321 -1.66 -5.79 16.35
C ILE A 321 -0.18 -5.40 16.37
N VAL A 322 0.35 -5.12 15.18
CA VAL A 322 1.78 -4.88 14.97
C VAL A 322 2.19 -3.47 15.37
N GLU A 323 1.28 -2.50 15.30
CA GLU A 323 1.51 -1.14 15.81
C GLU A 323 0.24 -0.54 16.40
N GLU A 324 0.43 0.26 17.44
CA GLU A 324 -0.62 1.07 18.05
C GLU A 324 0.01 2.34 18.64
N SER A 325 -0.58 3.49 18.35
CA SER A 325 -0.11 4.80 18.82
C SER A 325 -0.19 4.99 20.34
N ARG A 326 -1.20 4.40 20.98
CA ARG A 326 -1.40 4.42 22.44
C ARG A 326 -2.23 3.22 22.87
N PRO A 327 -2.01 2.65 24.07
CA PRO A 327 -2.86 1.58 24.58
C PRO A 327 -4.35 1.96 24.55
N GLY A 328 -5.20 1.06 24.05
CA GLY A 328 -6.65 1.27 24.01
C GLY A 328 -7.16 1.94 22.73
N TYR A 329 -6.27 2.31 21.80
CA TYR A 329 -6.69 2.93 20.54
C TYR A 329 -7.42 1.94 19.64
N VAL A 330 -6.94 0.70 19.53
CA VAL A 330 -7.60 -0.36 18.75
C VAL A 330 -9.02 -0.61 19.28
N GLU A 331 -9.21 -0.67 20.59
CA GLU A 331 -10.53 -0.78 21.23
C GLU A 331 -11.45 0.39 20.83
N SER A 332 -10.90 1.60 20.75
CA SER A 332 -11.65 2.80 20.39
C SER A 332 -12.13 2.79 18.93
N LEU A 333 -11.38 2.16 18.01
CA LEU A 333 -11.76 2.03 16.59
C LEU A 333 -13.07 1.25 16.37
N PHE A 334 -13.48 0.44 17.36
CA PHE A 334 -14.69 -0.38 17.30
C PHE A 334 -15.78 0.12 18.27
N GLY A 335 -15.75 1.41 18.61
CA GLY A 335 -16.80 2.09 19.38
C GLY A 335 -16.74 1.81 20.89
N GLY A 336 -15.60 1.36 21.42
CA GLY A 336 -15.40 1.09 22.86
C GLY A 336 -16.25 -0.06 23.44
N ALA A 337 -17.19 -0.60 22.67
CA ALA A 337 -18.06 -1.70 23.03
C ALA A 337 -17.43 -3.05 22.68
N VAL A 338 -16.17 -3.24 23.05
CA VAL A 338 -15.57 -4.57 23.07
C VAL A 338 -16.16 -5.26 24.29
N LYS A 339 -17.34 -5.86 24.14
CA LYS A 339 -17.89 -6.76 25.16
C LYS A 339 -16.82 -7.82 25.36
N GLY A 340 -16.24 -7.90 26.56
CA GLY A 340 -15.32 -8.96 26.95
C GLY A 340 -15.99 -10.32 26.81
N ARG A 341 -16.05 -10.84 25.59
CA ARG A 341 -16.35 -12.24 25.33
C ARG A 341 -15.02 -12.93 25.58
N HIS A 342 -14.83 -13.38 26.82
CA HIS A 342 -13.82 -14.37 27.10
C HIS A 342 -14.07 -15.56 26.17
N TRP A 343 -13.18 -15.76 25.22
CA TRP A 343 -13.14 -16.98 24.44
C TRP A 343 -12.71 -18.08 25.40
N GLN A 344 -13.66 -18.92 25.81
CA GLN A 344 -13.28 -20.23 26.31
C GLN A 344 -12.55 -20.93 25.17
N GLN A 345 -11.30 -21.34 25.40
CA GLN A 345 -10.61 -22.31 24.55
C GLN A 345 -11.48 -23.57 24.52
N SER A 346 -12.38 -23.66 23.55
CA SER A 346 -13.05 -24.93 23.26
C SER A 346 -12.01 -25.81 22.59
N ASN A 347 -11.47 -26.73 23.40
CA ASN A 347 -10.58 -27.84 23.10
C ASN A 347 -10.38 -28.14 21.60
N LEU A 348 -9.13 -27.99 21.15
CA LEU A 348 -8.54 -28.85 20.12
C LEU A 348 -8.44 -30.28 20.64
#